data_AF-B9KGH2-F1
#
_entry.id   AF-B9KGH2-F1
#
_cell.length_a   1.000
_cell.length_b   1.000
_cell.length_c   1.000
_cell.angle_alpha   90.00
_cell.angle_beta   90.00
_cell.angle_gamma   90.00
#
_symmetry.space_group_name_H-M   'P 1'
#
loop_
_entity.id
_entity.type
_entity.pdbx_description
1 polymer ?
#
loop_
_entity_poly.entity_id
_entity_poly.type
_entity_poly.pdbx_seq_one_letter_code
_entity_poly.pdbx_strand_id
1 'polypeptide(L)'
;MKELDYYNFLEEADYLMKKYKEEQKELTEEVFLNFLKEMIKKYNITKRYECFRNKNNFLFITKNKQCYTIIIFKKDEDKKIIFSGYSLQTKKEGQEYFEENFKEYEKVDFL
;
A
#
# COMPACT_ATOMS: atom_id res chain seq x y z
N MET A 1 3.28 5.94 12.85
CA MET A 1 4.29 4.99 12.37
C MET A 1 5.66 5.61 12.58
N LYS A 2 6.57 5.00 13.34
CA LYS A 2 8.00 5.39 13.38
C LYS A 2 8.69 4.89 12.11
N GLU A 3 9.91 5.35 11.81
CA GLU A 3 10.67 4.88 10.64
C GLU A 3 10.92 3.35 10.69
N LEU A 4 11.20 2.81 11.89
CA LEU A 4 11.32 1.37 12.10
C LEU A 4 10.02 0.61 11.77
N ASP A 5 8.86 1.18 12.09
CA ASP A 5 7.56 0.56 11.80
C ASP A 5 7.30 0.49 10.28
N TYR A 6 7.87 1.41 9.49
CA TYR A 6 7.78 1.39 8.03
C TYR A 6 8.57 0.24 7.42
N TYR A 7 9.82 0.04 7.85
CA TYR A 7 10.62 -1.08 7.37
C TYR A 7 10.01 -2.43 7.79
N ASN A 8 9.50 -2.53 9.02
CA ASN A 8 8.77 -3.71 9.48
C ASN A 8 7.51 -3.97 8.62
N PHE A 9 6.78 -2.92 8.25
CA PHE A 9 5.61 -3.04 7.38
C PHE A 9 5.99 -3.63 6.01
N LEU A 10 7.08 -3.16 5.40
CA LEU A 10 7.57 -3.68 4.11
C LEU A 10 8.03 -5.14 4.21
N GLU A 11 8.74 -5.51 5.28
CA GLU A 11 9.20 -6.88 5.50
C GLU A 11 8.03 -7.85 5.68
N GLU A 12 7.00 -7.47 6.44
CA GLU A 12 5.80 -8.30 6.64
C GLU A 12 5.02 -8.50 5.33
N ALA A 13 4.95 -7.45 4.52
CA ALA A 13 4.38 -7.47 3.18
C ALA A 13 5.12 -8.41 2.22
N ASP A 14 6.45 -8.33 2.19
CA ASP A 14 7.29 -9.21 1.37
C ASP A 14 7.20 -10.66 1.83
N TYR A 15 7.11 -10.89 3.16
CA TYR A 15 6.91 -12.21 3.73
C TYR A 15 5.57 -12.82 3.30
N LEU A 16 4.49 -12.04 3.32
CA LEU A 16 3.18 -12.47 2.83
C LEU A 16 3.27 -12.91 1.37
N MET A 17 3.89 -12.10 0.50
CA MET A 17 4.05 -12.42 -0.91
C MET A 17 4.84 -13.71 -1.16
N LYS A 18 5.93 -13.93 -0.42
CA LYS A 18 6.73 -15.15 -0.51
C LYS A 18 5.93 -16.38 -0.09
N LYS A 19 5.28 -16.29 1.07
CA LYS A 19 4.46 -17.39 1.61
C LYS A 19 3.34 -17.79 0.64
N TYR A 20 2.67 -16.84 0.02
CA TYR A 20 1.59 -17.14 -0.93
C TYR A 20 2.11 -17.81 -2.21
N LYS A 21 3.29 -17.40 -2.69
CA LYS A 21 3.96 -18.08 -3.80
C LYS A 21 4.37 -19.51 -3.45
N GLU A 22 4.93 -19.72 -2.26
CA GLU A 22 5.34 -21.04 -1.77
C GLU A 22 4.14 -21.99 -1.58
N GLU A 23 3.05 -21.47 -1.00
CA GLU A 23 1.82 -22.25 -0.74
C GLU A 23 0.91 -22.39 -1.98
N GLN A 24 1.32 -21.87 -3.15
CA GLN A 24 0.50 -21.77 -4.37
C GLN A 24 -0.89 -21.16 -4.12
N LYS A 25 -1.00 -20.28 -3.11
CA LYS A 25 -2.25 -19.62 -2.76
C LYS A 25 -2.45 -18.42 -3.67
N GLU A 26 -3.67 -18.29 -4.19
CA GLU A 26 -4.05 -17.12 -4.92
C GLU A 26 -4.14 -15.91 -3.98
N LEU A 27 -3.35 -14.88 -4.27
CA LEU A 27 -3.52 -13.58 -3.63
C LEU A 27 -4.73 -12.88 -4.28
N THR A 28 -5.86 -12.94 -3.60
CA THR A 28 -7.09 -12.25 -3.99
C THR A 28 -7.12 -10.82 -3.45
N GLU A 29 -7.99 -9.99 -4.01
CA GLU A 29 -8.24 -8.63 -3.51
C GLU A 29 -8.68 -8.67 -2.03
N GLU A 30 -9.56 -9.60 -1.65
CA GLU A 30 -10.02 -9.76 -0.27
C GLU A 30 -8.88 -10.08 0.71
N VAL A 31 -7.99 -11.00 0.35
CA VAL A 31 -6.82 -11.33 1.16
C VAL A 31 -5.91 -10.11 1.34
N PHE A 32 -5.66 -9.38 0.26
CA PHE A 32 -4.85 -8.18 0.30
C PHE A 32 -5.49 -7.08 1.17
N LEU A 33 -6.80 -6.88 1.06
CA LEU A 33 -7.54 -5.94 1.90
C LEU A 33 -7.51 -6.34 3.38
N ASN A 34 -7.64 -7.63 3.70
CA ASN A 34 -7.53 -8.14 5.06
C ASN A 34 -6.13 -7.90 5.64
N PHE A 35 -5.07 -8.16 4.86
CA PHE A 35 -3.71 -7.82 5.23
C PHE A 35 -3.56 -6.32 5.53
N LEU A 36 -4.05 -5.45 4.65
CA LEU A 36 -4.01 -4.00 4.89
C LEU A 36 -4.75 -3.60 6.18
N LYS A 37 -5.92 -4.17 6.45
CA LYS A 37 -6.67 -3.92 7.69
C LYS A 37 -5.87 -4.30 8.94
N GLU A 38 -5.23 -5.47 8.91
CA GLU A 38 -4.36 -5.92 10.02
C GLU A 38 -3.16 -4.98 10.21
N MET A 39 -2.52 -4.56 9.13
CA MET A 39 -1.36 -3.66 9.18
C MET A 39 -1.74 -2.26 9.68
N ILE A 40 -2.87 -1.70 9.21
CA ILE A 40 -3.41 -0.43 9.69
C ILE A 40 -3.63 -0.48 11.20
N LYS A 41 -4.21 -1.57 11.70
CA LYS A 41 -4.46 -1.78 13.13
C LYS A 41 -3.14 -1.94 13.90
N LYS A 42 -2.23 -2.79 13.42
CA LYS A 42 -0.95 -3.12 14.05
C LYS A 42 -0.04 -1.90 14.20
N TYR A 43 0.05 -1.07 13.17
CA TYR A 43 0.92 0.12 13.17
C TYR A 43 0.17 1.42 13.52
N ASN A 44 -1.08 1.32 13.99
CA ASN A 44 -1.94 2.44 14.37
C ASN A 44 -2.00 3.53 13.28
N ILE A 45 -2.28 3.12 12.04
CA ILE A 45 -2.41 3.98 10.86
C ILE A 45 -3.82 4.58 10.83
N THR A 46 -4.26 5.23 11.91
CA THR A 46 -5.68 5.52 12.14
C THR A 46 -6.21 6.81 11.52
N LYS A 47 -5.35 7.70 10.98
CA LYS A 47 -5.79 9.05 10.57
C LYS A 47 -5.19 9.62 9.28
N ARG A 48 -4.37 8.88 8.54
CA ARG A 48 -3.61 9.44 7.41
C ARG A 48 -3.39 8.44 6.28
N TYR A 49 -4.41 7.68 5.93
CA TYR A 49 -4.36 6.89 4.71
C TYR A 49 -5.49 7.28 3.76
N GLU A 50 -5.22 7.08 2.48
CA GLU A 50 -6.15 7.27 1.38
C GLU A 50 -6.08 6.03 0.50
N CYS A 51 -7.24 5.56 0.05
CA CYS A 51 -7.35 4.41 -0.80
C CYS A 51 -7.88 4.87 -2.16
N PHE A 52 -7.38 4.25 -3.22
CA PHE A 52 -7.82 4.53 -4.58
C PHE A 52 -7.95 3.24 -5.38
N ARG A 53 -8.80 3.26 -6.40
CA ARG A 53 -9.03 2.13 -7.30
C ARG A 53 -8.92 2.57 -8.76
N ASN A 54 -8.32 1.74 -9.58
CA ASN A 54 -8.36 1.88 -11.04
C ASN A 54 -8.50 0.49 -11.65
N LYS A 55 -9.67 0.18 -12.23
CA LYS A 55 -9.97 -1.13 -12.82
C LYS A 55 -9.62 -2.28 -11.85
N ASN A 56 -8.60 -3.07 -12.19
CA ASN A 56 -8.11 -4.23 -11.44
C ASN A 56 -7.01 -3.90 -10.43
N ASN A 57 -6.70 -2.61 -10.25
CA ASN A 57 -5.64 -2.15 -9.36
C ASN A 57 -6.24 -1.46 -8.13
N PHE A 58 -5.63 -1.75 -6.98
CA PHE A 58 -5.92 -1.08 -5.73
C PHE A 58 -4.67 -0.34 -5.26
N LEU A 59 -4.85 0.90 -4.81
CA LEU A 59 -3.78 1.77 -4.35
C LEU A 59 -4.06 2.18 -2.90
N PHE A 60 -3.14 1.86 -2.01
CA PHE A 60 -3.16 2.34 -0.63
C PHE A 60 -2.03 3.33 -0.44
N ILE A 61 -2.37 4.52 0.05
CA ILE A 61 -1.39 5.55 0.39
C ILE A 61 -1.51 5.84 1.86
N THR A 62 -0.42 5.74 2.61
CA THR A 62 -0.37 6.26 3.97
C THR A 62 0.73 7.28 4.14
N LYS A 63 0.47 8.29 4.96
CA LYS A 63 1.40 9.39 5.24
C LYS A 63 1.76 9.42 6.72
N ASN A 64 3.06 9.36 6.99
CA ASN A 64 3.63 9.83 8.24
C ASN A 64 4.38 11.16 8.03
N LYS A 65 4.79 11.83 9.11
CA LYS A 65 5.49 13.13 9.11
C LYS A 65 6.63 13.27 8.09
N GLN A 66 7.26 12.18 7.64
CA GLN A 66 8.43 12.19 6.75
C GLN A 66 8.35 11.20 5.57
N CYS A 67 7.33 10.33 5.50
CA CYS A 67 7.28 9.27 4.48
C CYS A 67 5.87 9.11 3.93
N TYR A 68 5.80 8.90 2.62
CA TYR A 68 4.63 8.38 1.92
C TYR A 68 4.88 6.92 1.61
N THR A 69 3.97 6.06 2.03
CA THR A 69 3.99 4.65 1.65
C THR A 69 2.89 4.42 0.66
N ILE A 70 3.25 4.00 -0.55
CA ILE A 70 2.33 3.64 -1.62
C ILE A 70 2.40 2.13 -1.78
N ILE A 71 1.24 1.49 -1.75
CA ILE A 71 1.08 0.06 -1.97
C ILE A 71 0.13 -0.13 -3.12
N ILE A 72 0.55 -0.87 -4.12
CA ILE A 72 -0.24 -1.13 -5.31
C ILE A 72 -0.51 -2.62 -5.36
N PHE A 73 -1.77 -3.02 -5.30
CA PHE A 73 -2.18 -4.36 -5.67
C PHE A 73 -2.62 -4.35 -7.13
N LYS A 74 -2.03 -5.22 -7.96
CA LYS A 74 -2.34 -5.37 -9.38
C LYS A 74 -2.76 -6.81 -9.66
N LYS A 75 -4.04 -7.01 -9.97
CA LYS A 75 -4.61 -8.36 -10.10
C LYS A 75 -3.98 -9.21 -11.22
N ASP A 76 -3.51 -8.54 -12.28
CA ASP A 76 -3.09 -9.17 -13.55
C ASP A 76 -1.56 -9.24 -13.73
N GLU A 77 -0.76 -8.93 -12.71
CA GLU A 77 0.72 -9.00 -12.76
C GLU A 77 1.28 -10.14 -11.88
N ASP A 78 2.38 -10.76 -12.31
CA ASP A 78 3.13 -11.80 -11.55
C ASP A 78 3.62 -11.32 -10.17
N LYS A 79 3.81 -10.00 -10.03
CA LYS A 79 4.00 -9.31 -8.75
C LYS A 79 2.72 -8.57 -8.40
N LYS A 80 1.78 -9.31 -7.82
CA LYS A 80 0.46 -8.80 -7.44
C LYS A 80 0.50 -7.67 -6.42
N ILE A 81 1.58 -7.48 -5.67
CA ILE A 81 1.77 -6.29 -4.81
C ILE A 81 3.11 -5.61 -5.13
N ILE A 82 3.07 -4.29 -5.28
CA ILE A 82 4.24 -3.41 -5.37
C ILE A 82 4.23 -2.49 -4.15
N PHE A 83 5.30 -2.54 -3.38
CA PHE A 83 5.53 -1.62 -2.27
C PHE A 83 6.57 -0.58 -2.68
N SER A 84 6.16 0.67 -2.75
CA SER A 84 7.04 1.80 -2.99
C SER A 84 6.79 2.82 -1.89
N GLY A 85 7.66 2.86 -0.88
CA GLY A 85 7.64 4.01 0.01
C GLY A 85 8.70 4.99 -0.42
N TYR A 86 8.24 6.23 -0.53
CA TYR A 86 9.05 7.37 -0.85
C TYR A 86 9.22 8.17 0.43
N SER A 87 10.47 8.43 0.81
CA SER A 87 10.79 9.49 1.77
C SER A 87 10.64 10.83 1.05
N LEU A 88 9.39 11.24 0.79
CA LEU A 88 9.10 12.53 0.17
C LEU A 88 9.18 13.57 1.27
N GLN A 89 10.21 14.40 1.20
CA GLN A 89 10.55 15.39 2.20
C GLN A 89 9.43 16.41 2.38
N THR A 90 8.60 16.61 1.35
CA THR A 90 7.51 17.60 1.38
C THR A 90 6.16 17.05 0.93
N LYS A 91 5.07 17.69 1.37
CA LYS A 91 3.70 17.37 0.93
C LYS A 91 3.52 17.54 -0.58
N LYS A 92 4.23 18.51 -1.16
CA LYS A 92 4.10 18.92 -2.57
C LYS A 92 4.65 17.84 -3.50
N GLU A 93 5.85 17.33 -3.21
CA GLU A 93 6.47 16.23 -3.98
C GLU A 93 5.60 14.97 -3.99
N GLY A 94 4.98 14.62 -2.86
CA GLY A 94 4.04 13.50 -2.79
C GLY A 94 2.76 13.70 -3.58
N GLN A 95 2.29 14.94 -3.65
CA GLN A 95 1.10 15.26 -4.44
C GLN A 95 1.41 15.29 -5.93
N GLU A 96 2.54 15.89 -6.34
CA GLU A 96 2.99 15.91 -7.74
C GLU A 96 3.28 14.49 -8.26
N TYR A 97 4.02 13.68 -7.49
CA TYR A 97 4.26 12.28 -7.84
C TYR A 97 2.95 11.50 -7.99
N PHE A 98 1.98 11.76 -7.12
CA PHE A 98 0.67 11.12 -7.20
C PHE A 98 -0.13 11.55 -8.43
N GLU A 99 -0.22 12.85 -8.68
CA GLU A 99 -0.92 13.41 -9.84
C GLU A 99 -0.28 12.96 -11.16
N GLU A 100 1.03 12.85 -11.23
CA GLU A 100 1.73 12.36 -12.44
C GLU A 100 1.51 10.86 -12.70
N ASN A 101 1.62 10.03 -11.65
CA ASN A 101 1.69 8.57 -11.81
C ASN A 101 0.34 7.86 -11.59
N PHE A 102 -0.61 8.50 -10.90
CA PHE A 102 -1.85 7.88 -10.46
C PHE A 102 -3.11 8.70 -10.75
N LYS A 103 -3.07 9.69 -11.67
CA LYS A 103 -4.25 10.50 -12.06
C LYS A 103 -5.51 9.70 -12.46
N GLU A 104 -5.33 8.46 -12.90
CA GLU A 104 -6.42 7.58 -13.32
C GLU A 104 -7.07 6.80 -12.16
N TYR A 105 -6.57 6.94 -10.94
CA TYR A 105 -7.10 6.27 -9.76
C TYR A 105 -8.17 7.11 -9.09
N GLU A 106 -9.34 6.51 -8.87
CA GLU A 106 -10.45 7.14 -8.18
C GLU A 106 -10.36 6.89 -6.68
N LYS A 107 -10.55 7.93 -5.86
CA LYS A 107 -10.53 7.80 -4.40
C LYS A 107 -11.73 6.97 -3.94
N VAL A 108 -11.47 6.01 -3.04
CA VAL A 108 -12.50 5.14 -2.47
C VAL A 108 -12.45 5.19 -0.94
N ASP A 109 -13.61 5.15 -0.30
CA ASP A 109 -13.68 5.00 1.15
C ASP A 109 -13.39 3.55 1.55
N PHE A 110 -12.44 3.39 2.46
CA PHE A 110 -12.07 2.10 3.01
C PHE A 110 -12.97 1.80 4.22
N LEU A 111 -13.99 0.97 4.02
CA LEU A 111 -14.91 0.48 5.05
C LEU A 111 -14.31 -0.70 5.84
#